data_AF-A0A948X070-F1
#
_entry.id   AF-A0A948X070-F1
#
_cell.length_a   1.000
_cell.length_b   1.000
_cell.length_c   1.000
_cell.angle_alpha   90.00
_cell.angle_beta   90.00
_cell.angle_gamma   90.00
#
_symmetry.space_group_name_H-M   'P 1'
#
loop_
_entity.id
_entity.type
_entity.pdbx_description
1 polymer ?
#
loop_
_entity_poly.entity_id
_entity_poly.type
_entity_poly.pdbx_seq_one_letter_code
_entity_poly.pdbx_strand_id
1 'polypeptide(L)'
;MDKLTPEQRHRNMQNVHSKGTKIEIIFAKLLHEAGVKYIKNDCKVFGCPDFVFRQRKVAVFLDGDFWHGKNWDIHRNDHKTNQKFWHNKIERNIKRDKEVNAALIDAGWTVLRFWETEINKTPDVCLNKVLRILQNKNNRAMGNLSIIENIKGTKVKMQYYGPHCFDAEGNVMSFGSQMAVVSHYLHNKGYASDKTYKEKALGLMEDMYLGMEEKKGEKNVVAEDAFQMNLFKEFFDVPFLPLDKPKFTFIDLFAGIGGFRMAMQNLGGKCVFSSEWNEQAQRTYMLNYGEVPSCLLPC
;
A
#
# COMPACT_ATOMS: atom_id res chain seq x y z
N MET A 1 28.17 -8.22 -30.21
CA MET A 1 29.01 -9.22 -29.54
C MET A 1 28.30 -9.69 -28.29
N ASP A 2 28.23 -11.00 -28.10
CA ASP A 2 27.82 -11.58 -26.82
C ASP A 2 28.87 -11.22 -25.76
N LYS A 3 28.41 -10.82 -24.57
CA LYS A 3 29.28 -10.38 -23.48
C LYS A 3 29.77 -11.54 -22.61
N LEU A 4 29.23 -12.75 -22.80
CA LEU A 4 29.52 -13.93 -21.98
C LEU A 4 30.08 -15.08 -22.81
N THR A 5 31.02 -15.84 -22.24
CA THR A 5 31.49 -17.11 -22.84
C THR A 5 30.40 -18.18 -22.76
N PRO A 6 30.46 -19.25 -23.58
CA PRO A 6 29.51 -20.37 -23.51
C PRO A 6 29.40 -20.98 -22.10
N GLU A 7 30.51 -21.14 -21.39
CA GLU A 7 30.54 -21.71 -20.03
C GLU A 7 29.87 -20.76 -19.03
N GLN A 8 30.15 -19.46 -19.12
CA GLN A 8 29.51 -18.44 -18.29
C GLN A 8 27.99 -18.39 -18.53
N ARG A 9 27.56 -18.50 -19.79
CA ARG A 9 26.13 -18.55 -20.14
C ARG A 9 25.47 -19.81 -19.60
N HIS A 10 26.14 -20.96 -19.73
CA HIS A 10 25.63 -22.23 -19.20
C HIS A 10 25.43 -22.15 -17.68
N ARG A 11 26.45 -21.66 -16.95
CA ARG A 11 26.38 -21.47 -15.50
C ARG A 11 25.30 -20.46 -15.09
N ASN A 12 25.14 -19.37 -15.84
CA ASN A 12 24.08 -18.40 -15.59
C ASN A 12 22.69 -19.04 -15.78
N MET A 13 22.48 -19.78 -16.87
CA MET A 13 21.22 -20.49 -17.13
C MET A 13 20.90 -21.57 -16.09
N GLN A 14 21.91 -22.23 -15.51
CA GLN A 14 21.72 -23.20 -14.41
C GLN A 14 21.18 -22.56 -13.13
N ASN A 15 21.50 -21.29 -12.87
CA ASN A 15 21.05 -20.55 -11.69
C ASN A 15 19.69 -19.87 -11.88
N VAL A 16 19.11 -19.93 -13.09
CA VAL A 16 17.76 -19.44 -13.35
C VAL A 16 16.77 -20.51 -12.89
N HIS A 17 16.24 -20.33 -11.68
CA HIS A 17 15.23 -21.21 -11.10
C HIS A 17 13.81 -20.75 -11.45
N SER A 18 12.91 -21.73 -11.60
CA SER A 18 11.48 -21.47 -11.87
C SER A 18 10.66 -21.13 -10.62
N LYS A 19 11.26 -21.20 -9.43
CA LYS A 19 10.64 -20.95 -8.12
C LYS A 19 11.68 -20.37 -7.18
N GLY A 20 11.25 -19.65 -6.15
CA GLY A 20 12.16 -19.05 -5.17
C GLY A 20 12.96 -17.90 -5.76
N THR A 21 12.40 -17.23 -6.76
CA THR A 21 12.98 -16.01 -7.33
C THR A 21 13.06 -14.90 -6.28
N LYS A 22 13.94 -13.91 -6.51
CA LYS A 22 14.08 -12.78 -5.58
C LYS A 22 12.75 -12.01 -5.42
N ILE A 23 12.00 -11.82 -6.50
CA ILE A 23 10.70 -11.15 -6.48
C ILE A 23 9.65 -11.93 -5.67
N GLU A 24 9.62 -13.27 -5.77
CA GLU A 24 8.75 -14.09 -4.92
C GLU A 24 9.09 -13.94 -3.43
N ILE A 25 10.39 -13.87 -3.09
CA ILE A 25 10.81 -13.73 -1.69
C ILE A 25 10.41 -12.36 -1.14
N ILE A 26 10.64 -11.28 -1.91
CA ILE A 26 10.26 -9.92 -1.53
C ILE A 26 8.73 -9.85 -1.32
N PHE A 27 7.96 -10.30 -2.31
CA PHE A 27 6.50 -10.23 -2.25
C PHE A 27 5.90 -11.13 -1.16
N ALA A 28 6.51 -12.29 -0.90
CA ALA A 28 6.11 -13.17 0.21
C ALA A 28 6.30 -12.51 1.57
N LYS A 29 7.43 -11.82 1.80
CA LYS A 29 7.66 -11.08 3.04
C LYS A 29 6.59 -10.01 3.26
N LEU A 30 6.29 -9.25 2.21
CA LEU A 30 5.27 -8.21 2.24
C LEU A 30 3.87 -8.75 2.55
N LEU A 31 3.47 -9.86 1.92
CA LEU A 31 2.20 -10.53 2.22
C LEU A 31 2.15 -11.05 3.67
N HIS A 32 3.27 -11.55 4.18
CA HIS A 32 3.40 -12.02 5.56
C HIS A 32 3.29 -10.86 6.57
N GLU A 33 3.98 -9.74 6.33
CA GLU A 33 3.89 -8.51 7.13
C GLU A 33 2.46 -7.94 7.13
N ALA A 34 1.79 -7.97 5.98
CA ALA A 34 0.37 -7.62 5.86
C ALA A 34 -0.57 -8.60 6.59
N GLY A 35 -0.07 -9.75 7.04
CA GLY A 35 -0.83 -10.76 7.80
C GLY A 35 -1.80 -11.57 6.94
N VAL A 36 -1.60 -11.63 5.63
CA VAL A 36 -2.49 -12.36 4.72
C VAL A 36 -2.00 -13.77 4.49
N LYS A 37 -2.89 -14.74 4.69
CA LYS A 37 -2.61 -16.15 4.39
C LYS A 37 -2.71 -16.40 2.89
N TYR A 38 -1.68 -17.00 2.32
CA TYR A 38 -1.61 -17.39 0.91
C TYR A 38 -1.07 -18.81 0.76
N ILE A 39 -1.31 -19.42 -0.39
CA ILE A 39 -0.64 -20.66 -0.82
C ILE A 39 0.35 -20.29 -1.92
N LYS A 40 1.60 -20.69 -1.74
CA LYS A 40 2.69 -20.39 -2.68
C LYS A 40 2.78 -21.47 -3.76
N ASN A 41 2.95 -21.06 -5.03
CA ASN A 41 3.22 -21.93 -6.18
C ASN A 41 2.22 -23.10 -6.31
N ASP A 42 0.93 -22.80 -6.24
CA ASP A 42 -0.14 -23.80 -6.19
C ASP A 42 -0.48 -24.34 -7.59
N CYS A 43 0.20 -25.41 -7.99
CA CYS A 43 -0.02 -26.03 -9.30
C CYS A 43 -1.35 -26.79 -9.41
N LYS A 44 -2.20 -26.83 -8.38
CA LYS A 44 -3.59 -27.30 -8.51
C LYS A 44 -4.49 -26.24 -9.16
N VAL A 45 -4.06 -24.98 -9.19
CA VAL A 45 -4.70 -23.92 -9.95
C VAL A 45 -4.04 -23.86 -11.33
N PHE A 46 -4.87 -23.77 -12.38
CA PHE A 46 -4.37 -23.77 -13.76
C PHE A 46 -3.38 -22.62 -13.98
N GLY A 47 -2.25 -22.92 -14.63
CA GLY A 47 -1.14 -21.98 -14.80
C GLY A 47 -0.11 -21.95 -13.66
N CYS A 48 -0.36 -22.62 -12.53
CA CYS A 48 0.49 -22.63 -11.33
C CYS A 48 0.91 -21.22 -10.87
N PRO A 49 -0.05 -20.40 -10.36
CA PRO A 49 0.24 -19.04 -9.91
C PRO A 49 1.22 -19.02 -8.73
N ASP A 50 2.02 -17.94 -8.65
CA ASP A 50 3.01 -17.74 -7.58
C ASP A 50 2.36 -17.61 -6.20
N PHE A 51 1.24 -16.90 -6.12
CA PHE A 51 0.44 -16.77 -4.90
C PHE A 51 -1.04 -17.00 -5.18
N VAL A 52 -1.67 -17.82 -4.34
CA VAL A 52 -3.08 -18.20 -4.47
C VAL A 52 -3.84 -17.94 -3.18
N PHE A 53 -4.99 -17.27 -3.31
CA PHE A 53 -5.96 -17.04 -2.24
C PHE A 53 -7.24 -17.83 -2.55
N ARG A 54 -7.23 -19.13 -2.25
CA ARG A 54 -8.28 -20.08 -2.67
C ARG A 54 -9.70 -19.65 -2.27
N GLN A 55 -9.88 -19.24 -1.02
CA GLN A 55 -11.20 -18.83 -0.51
C GLN A 55 -11.79 -17.66 -1.29
N ARG A 56 -10.94 -16.78 -1.83
CA ARG A 56 -11.35 -15.58 -2.57
C ARG A 56 -11.22 -15.75 -4.08
N LYS A 57 -10.81 -16.92 -4.57
CA LYS A 57 -10.49 -17.16 -5.99
C LYS A 57 -9.64 -16.02 -6.58
N VAL A 58 -8.49 -15.73 -5.97
CA VAL A 58 -7.52 -14.76 -6.50
C VAL A 58 -6.21 -15.49 -6.79
N ALA A 59 -5.69 -15.30 -8.00
CA ALA A 59 -4.42 -15.86 -8.47
C ALA A 59 -3.49 -14.70 -8.84
N VAL A 60 -2.29 -14.69 -8.25
CA VAL A 60 -1.26 -13.68 -8.48
C VAL A 60 -0.06 -14.34 -9.14
N PHE A 61 0.40 -13.72 -10.23
CA PHE A 61 1.56 -14.11 -11.01
C PHE A 61 2.60 -12.99 -10.96
N LEU A 62 3.85 -13.36 -10.74
CA LEU A 62 5.01 -12.47 -10.75
C LEU A 62 5.86 -12.77 -11.98
N ASP A 63 5.65 -11.97 -13.03
CA ASP A 63 6.20 -12.24 -14.35
C ASP A 63 7.58 -11.56 -14.50
N GLY A 64 8.61 -12.37 -14.73
CA GLY A 64 9.93 -11.86 -15.13
C GLY A 64 9.86 -11.11 -16.46
N ASP A 65 10.31 -9.86 -16.48
CA ASP A 65 10.19 -8.95 -17.64
C ASP A 65 10.67 -9.59 -18.95
N PHE A 66 11.81 -10.29 -18.89
CA PHE A 66 12.42 -10.95 -20.05
C PHE A 66 11.64 -12.19 -20.51
N TRP A 67 11.23 -13.05 -19.58
CA TRP A 67 10.67 -14.38 -19.90
C TRP A 67 9.22 -14.32 -20.39
N HIS A 68 8.48 -13.30 -19.97
CA HIS A 68 7.08 -13.07 -20.32
C HIS A 68 6.90 -11.95 -21.36
N GLY A 69 8.01 -11.35 -21.83
CA GLY A 69 8.00 -10.45 -22.99
C GLY A 69 7.41 -9.07 -22.70
N LYS A 70 7.79 -8.44 -21.59
CA LYS A 70 7.44 -7.03 -21.33
C LYS A 70 7.92 -6.17 -22.51
N ASN A 71 7.02 -5.39 -23.11
CA ASN A 71 7.30 -4.57 -24.30
C ASN A 71 7.99 -5.35 -25.45
N TRP A 72 7.51 -6.57 -25.72
CA TRP A 72 8.13 -7.50 -26.67
C TRP A 72 8.39 -6.90 -28.05
N ASP A 73 7.49 -6.05 -28.56
CA ASP A 73 7.65 -5.43 -29.88
C ASP A 73 8.92 -4.57 -30.00
N ILE A 74 9.37 -3.99 -28.88
CA ILE A 74 10.60 -3.20 -28.80
C ILE A 74 11.81 -4.13 -28.59
N HIS A 75 11.70 -5.05 -27.63
CA HIS A 75 12.84 -5.86 -27.17
C HIS A 75 13.13 -7.11 -28.02
N ARG A 76 12.25 -7.50 -28.94
CA ARG A 76 12.47 -8.67 -29.82
C ARG A 76 13.76 -8.58 -30.61
N ASN A 77 14.20 -7.37 -30.95
CA ASN A 77 15.40 -7.10 -31.75
C ASN A 77 16.69 -7.07 -30.91
N ASP A 78 16.60 -7.08 -29.58
CA ASP A 78 17.77 -7.08 -28.68
C ASP A 78 18.56 -8.40 -28.75
N HIS A 79 17.89 -9.48 -29.17
CA HIS A 79 18.47 -10.79 -29.33
C HIS A 79 19.40 -10.79 -30.55
N LYS A 80 20.72 -10.79 -30.34
CA LYS A 80 21.70 -10.83 -31.44
C LYS A 80 22.07 -12.26 -31.88
N THR A 81 21.75 -13.26 -31.05
CA THR A 81 22.10 -14.68 -31.26
C THR A 81 20.89 -15.57 -30.99
N ASN A 82 20.71 -16.63 -31.79
CA ASN A 82 19.63 -17.62 -31.66
C ASN A 82 18.21 -17.02 -31.62
N GLN A 83 17.97 -15.98 -32.44
CA GLN A 83 16.73 -15.20 -32.47
C GLN A 83 15.49 -16.07 -32.64
N LYS A 84 15.49 -16.99 -33.61
CA LYS A 84 14.35 -17.86 -33.91
C LYS A 84 13.91 -18.67 -32.69
N PHE A 85 14.87 -19.19 -31.92
CA PHE A 85 14.58 -19.92 -30.69
C PHE A 85 13.95 -19.00 -29.63
N TRP A 86 14.55 -17.83 -29.39
CA TRP A 86 14.07 -16.89 -28.38
C TRP A 86 12.71 -16.30 -28.72
N HIS A 87 12.48 -15.93 -29.98
CA HIS A 87 11.19 -15.43 -30.47
C HIS A 87 10.12 -16.48 -30.26
N ASN A 88 10.32 -17.70 -30.77
CA ASN A 88 9.36 -18.79 -30.59
C ASN A 88 9.09 -19.12 -29.11
N LYS A 89 10.12 -19.07 -28.26
CA LYS A 89 9.99 -19.37 -26.83
C LYS A 89 9.16 -18.29 -26.10
N ILE A 90 9.48 -17.02 -26.33
CA ILE A 90 8.80 -15.89 -25.67
C ILE A 90 7.37 -15.75 -26.20
N GLU A 91 7.14 -15.87 -27.51
CA GLU A 91 5.80 -15.83 -28.10
C GLU A 91 4.91 -16.98 -27.59
N ARG A 92 5.49 -18.18 -27.42
CA ARG A 92 4.78 -19.30 -26.79
C ARG A 92 4.43 -19.02 -25.34
N ASN A 93 5.32 -18.41 -24.56
CA ASN A 93 5.03 -18.01 -23.18
C ASN A 93 3.90 -17.00 -23.12
N ILE A 94 3.94 -15.93 -23.94
CA ILE A 94 2.87 -14.92 -24.05
C ILE A 94 1.54 -15.58 -24.42
N LYS A 95 1.54 -16.52 -25.38
CA LYS A 95 0.33 -17.26 -25.76
C LYS A 95 -0.21 -18.10 -24.59
N ARG A 96 0.67 -18.82 -23.90
CA ARG A 96 0.31 -19.61 -22.71
C ARG A 96 -0.25 -18.72 -21.60
N ASP A 97 0.31 -17.53 -21.37
CA ASP A 97 -0.18 -16.60 -20.36
C ASP A 97 -1.61 -16.12 -20.68
N LYS A 98 -1.91 -15.86 -21.96
CA LYS A 98 -3.27 -15.54 -22.41
C LYS A 98 -4.23 -16.71 -22.18
N GLU A 99 -3.83 -17.93 -22.51
CA GLU A 99 -4.62 -19.15 -22.28
C GLU A 99 -4.91 -19.37 -20.78
N VAL A 100 -3.89 -19.20 -19.93
CA VAL A 100 -4.01 -19.28 -18.47
C VAL A 100 -4.98 -18.23 -17.94
N ASN A 101 -4.84 -16.98 -18.37
CA ASN A 101 -5.71 -15.90 -17.93
C ASN A 101 -7.17 -16.17 -18.31
N ALA A 102 -7.42 -16.58 -19.55
CA ALA A 102 -8.77 -16.89 -20.03
C ALA A 102 -9.41 -18.03 -19.21
N ALA A 103 -8.69 -19.13 -19.02
CA ALA A 103 -9.18 -20.28 -18.27
C ALA A 103 -9.48 -19.95 -16.79
N LEU A 104 -8.65 -19.11 -16.16
CA LEU A 104 -8.86 -18.68 -14.78
C LEU A 104 -10.05 -17.73 -14.66
N ILE A 105 -10.17 -16.76 -15.56
CA ILE A 105 -11.31 -15.82 -15.59
C ILE A 105 -12.63 -16.59 -15.79
N ASP A 106 -12.66 -17.55 -16.72
CA ASP A 106 -13.83 -18.41 -16.97
C ASP A 106 -14.21 -19.24 -15.74
N ALA A 107 -13.21 -19.75 -14.99
CA ALA A 107 -13.42 -20.43 -13.71
C ALA A 107 -13.79 -19.49 -12.53
N GLY A 108 -13.97 -18.19 -12.79
CA GLY A 108 -14.38 -17.16 -11.83
C GLY A 108 -13.25 -16.67 -10.93
N TRP A 109 -12.00 -16.82 -11.35
CA TRP A 109 -10.84 -16.28 -10.65
C TRP A 109 -10.57 -14.84 -11.04
N THR A 110 -10.06 -14.07 -10.08
CA THR A 110 -9.44 -12.79 -10.38
C THR A 110 -7.95 -13.02 -10.57
N VAL A 111 -7.45 -12.68 -11.76
CA VAL A 111 -6.06 -12.86 -12.15
C VAL A 111 -5.32 -11.54 -12.01
N LEU A 112 -4.21 -11.54 -11.29
CA LEU A 112 -3.31 -10.39 -11.16
C LEU A 112 -1.92 -10.80 -11.64
N ARG A 113 -1.34 -9.96 -12.49
CA ARG A 113 0.01 -10.14 -13.03
C ARG A 113 0.81 -8.87 -12.75
N PHE A 114 1.99 -9.03 -12.18
CA PHE A 114 2.91 -7.94 -11.89
C PHE A 114 4.26 -8.25 -12.54
N TRP A 115 4.84 -7.25 -13.18
CA TRP A 115 6.16 -7.36 -13.79
C TRP A 115 7.26 -7.30 -12.73
N GLU A 116 8.38 -7.99 -12.97
CA GLU A 116 9.57 -7.95 -12.11
C GLU A 116 10.03 -6.51 -11.83
N THR A 117 10.05 -5.64 -12.84
CA THR A 117 10.42 -4.23 -12.62
C THR A 117 9.41 -3.44 -11.79
N GLU A 118 8.13 -3.81 -11.81
CA GLU A 118 7.11 -3.18 -10.95
C GLU A 118 7.30 -3.61 -9.50
N ILE A 119 7.54 -4.91 -9.27
CA ILE A 119 7.81 -5.44 -7.93
C ILE A 119 9.11 -4.89 -7.36
N ASN A 120 10.15 -4.72 -8.17
CA ASN A 120 11.42 -4.18 -7.68
C ASN A 120 11.37 -2.66 -7.40
N LYS A 121 10.52 -1.90 -8.11
CA LYS A 121 10.42 -0.44 -7.95
C LYS A 121 9.36 0.00 -6.95
N THR A 122 8.18 -0.62 -7.02
CA THR A 122 6.98 -0.26 -6.26
C THR A 122 6.25 -1.53 -5.80
N PRO A 123 6.89 -2.37 -4.97
CA PRO A 123 6.27 -3.61 -4.49
C PRO A 123 5.03 -3.35 -3.62
N ASP A 124 5.02 -2.21 -2.94
CA ASP A 124 3.95 -1.63 -2.14
C ASP A 124 2.65 -1.44 -2.93
N VAL A 125 2.70 -0.75 -4.06
CA VAL A 125 1.56 -0.57 -4.98
C VAL A 125 0.98 -1.92 -5.41
N CYS A 126 1.86 -2.89 -5.70
CA CYS A 126 1.45 -4.23 -6.12
C CYS A 126 0.74 -4.98 -4.98
N LEU A 127 1.25 -4.87 -3.75
CA LEU A 127 0.64 -5.45 -2.55
C LEU A 127 -0.75 -4.85 -2.29
N ASN A 128 -0.88 -3.51 -2.31
CA ASN A 128 -2.16 -2.82 -2.12
C ASN A 128 -3.24 -3.34 -3.07
N LYS A 129 -2.88 -3.52 -4.34
CA LYS A 129 -3.81 -4.03 -5.36
C LYS A 129 -4.34 -5.41 -4.99
N VAL A 130 -3.46 -6.30 -4.52
CA VAL A 130 -3.86 -7.63 -4.03
C VAL A 130 -4.78 -7.50 -2.81
N LEU A 131 -4.38 -6.73 -1.79
CA LEU A 131 -5.15 -6.56 -0.55
C LEU A 131 -6.57 -6.03 -0.81
N ARG A 132 -6.69 -5.01 -1.67
CA ARG A 132 -7.98 -4.42 -2.05
C ARG A 132 -8.91 -5.43 -2.72
N ILE A 133 -8.40 -6.22 -3.67
CA ILE A 133 -9.21 -7.23 -4.36
C ILE A 133 -9.65 -8.32 -3.39
N LEU A 134 -8.78 -8.72 -2.47
CA LEU A 134 -9.15 -9.64 -1.40
C LEU A 134 -10.28 -9.04 -0.57
N GLN A 135 -10.21 -7.77 -0.17
CA GLN A 135 -11.24 -7.10 0.63
C GLN A 135 -12.58 -6.95 -0.11
N ASN A 136 -12.58 -6.50 -1.36
CA ASN A 136 -13.80 -6.36 -2.17
C ASN A 136 -14.54 -7.69 -2.33
N LYS A 137 -13.81 -8.82 -2.36
CA LYS A 137 -14.43 -10.16 -2.39
C LYS A 137 -14.94 -10.64 -1.03
N ASN A 138 -14.44 -10.08 0.08
CA ASN A 138 -15.02 -10.30 1.41
C ASN A 138 -16.32 -9.51 1.59
N ASN A 139 -16.41 -8.31 1.01
CA ASN A 139 -17.49 -7.36 1.26
C ASN A 139 -18.37 -7.19 0.02
N ARG A 140 -19.40 -8.04 -0.11
CA ARG A 140 -20.60 -7.71 -0.92
C ARG A 140 -21.46 -6.59 -0.31
N ALA A 141 -21.02 -5.99 0.79
CA ALA A 141 -21.56 -4.76 1.35
C ALA A 141 -20.44 -4.01 2.07
N MET A 142 -20.03 -2.85 1.55
CA MET A 142 -19.38 -1.81 2.36
C MET A 142 -19.64 -0.47 1.67
N GLY A 143 -20.64 0.25 2.18
CA GLY A 143 -20.66 1.70 2.12
C GLY A 143 -19.65 2.27 3.11
N ASN A 144 -19.06 3.40 2.75
CA ASN A 144 -18.17 4.29 3.53
C ASN A 144 -17.01 3.60 4.28
N LEU A 145 -15.79 3.77 3.77
CA LEU A 145 -14.54 3.42 4.44
C LEU A 145 -14.44 4.19 5.77
N SER A 146 -14.49 3.51 6.92
CA SER A 146 -14.35 4.16 8.23
C SER A 146 -12.92 4.04 8.76
N ILE A 147 -12.24 5.16 9.01
CA ILE A 147 -10.91 5.22 9.64
C ILE A 147 -11.01 4.65 11.07
N ILE A 148 -12.10 4.97 11.76
CA ILE A 148 -12.41 4.47 13.11
C ILE A 148 -12.46 2.94 13.13
N GLU A 149 -13.08 2.29 12.14
CA GLU A 149 -13.13 0.81 12.06
C GLU A 149 -11.77 0.17 11.81
N ASN A 150 -10.89 0.84 11.07
CA ASN A 150 -9.53 0.35 10.83
C ASN A 150 -8.65 0.46 12.10
N ILE A 151 -8.92 1.42 12.98
CA ILE A 151 -8.27 1.55 14.31
C ILE A 151 -8.85 0.54 15.33
N LYS A 152 -10.05 -0.01 15.13
CA LYS A 152 -10.69 -1.00 16.04
C LYS A 152 -9.98 -2.37 16.13
N GLY A 153 -8.87 -2.60 15.41
CA GLY A 153 -8.19 -3.91 15.40
C GLY A 153 -9.04 -5.04 14.78
N THR A 154 -10.13 -4.70 14.10
CA THR A 154 -11.08 -5.68 13.56
C THR A 154 -10.58 -6.23 12.22
N LYS A 155 -9.55 -7.09 12.23
CA LYS A 155 -9.10 -8.02 11.14
C LYS A 155 -9.21 -7.59 9.67
N VAL A 156 -9.21 -6.29 9.38
CA VAL A 156 -8.96 -5.72 8.07
C VAL A 156 -7.86 -4.70 8.32
N LYS A 157 -6.61 -5.18 8.32
CA LYS A 157 -5.43 -4.31 8.33
C LYS A 157 -5.40 -3.60 6.97
N MET A 158 -6.06 -2.44 6.90
CA MET A 158 -5.94 -1.54 5.76
C MET A 158 -4.61 -0.80 5.93
N GLN A 159 -3.51 -1.45 5.58
CA GLN A 159 -2.22 -0.80 5.49
C GLN A 159 -2.06 -0.31 4.06
N TYR A 160 -2.00 1.01 3.90
CA TYR A 160 -1.64 1.61 2.63
C TYR A 160 -0.12 1.58 2.55
N TYR A 161 0.37 1.16 1.40
CA TYR A 161 1.79 1.15 1.09
C TYR A 161 2.07 2.08 -0.09
N GLY A 162 3.18 2.80 -0.02
CA GLY A 162 3.57 3.80 -1.01
C GLY A 162 4.94 4.35 -0.65
N PRO A 163 5.58 5.12 -1.54
CA PRO A 163 6.89 5.71 -1.28
C PRO A 163 6.91 6.59 -0.02
N HIS A 164 5.76 7.12 0.40
CA HIS A 164 5.65 7.97 1.58
C HIS A 164 5.25 7.21 2.84
N CYS A 165 4.97 5.91 2.75
CA CYS A 165 4.61 5.07 3.90
C CYS A 165 5.81 4.59 4.74
N PHE A 166 7.05 4.94 4.38
CA PHE A 166 8.25 4.55 5.10
C PHE A 166 8.67 5.58 6.17
N ASP A 167 9.15 5.13 7.32
CA ASP A 167 9.79 6.00 8.33
C ASP A 167 11.20 6.44 7.89
N ALA A 168 11.91 7.19 8.75
CA ALA A 168 13.25 7.68 8.43
C ALA A 168 14.29 6.55 8.33
N GLU A 169 14.02 5.43 9.00
CA GLU A 169 14.82 4.21 9.03
C GLU A 169 14.52 3.27 7.85
N GLY A 170 13.49 3.59 7.04
CA GLY A 170 13.07 2.80 5.89
C GLY A 170 12.13 1.64 6.21
N ASN A 171 11.57 1.58 7.42
CA ASN A 171 10.53 0.61 7.78
C ASN A 171 9.15 1.14 7.40
N VAL A 172 8.20 0.23 7.15
CA VAL A 172 6.82 0.65 6.85
C VAL A 172 6.13 1.15 8.11
N MET A 173 5.64 2.38 8.06
CA MET A 173 4.83 2.98 9.11
C MET A 173 3.54 2.18 9.31
N SER A 174 3.16 1.96 10.58
CA SER A 174 1.86 1.39 10.92
C SER A 174 0.72 2.28 10.42
N PHE A 175 -0.46 1.72 10.17
CA PHE A 175 -1.63 2.52 9.76
C PHE A 175 -1.94 3.65 10.76
N GLY A 176 -1.83 3.38 12.06
CA GLY A 176 -2.02 4.40 13.10
C GLY A 176 -0.99 5.54 12.98
N SER A 177 0.28 5.20 12.74
CA SER A 177 1.35 6.19 12.51
C SER A 177 1.10 7.03 11.25
N GLN A 178 0.64 6.40 10.16
CA GLN A 178 0.29 7.11 8.93
C GLN A 178 -0.88 8.08 9.19
N MET A 179 -1.93 7.63 9.88
CA MET A 179 -3.09 8.45 10.23
C MET A 179 -2.75 9.59 11.19
N ALA A 180 -1.83 9.39 12.14
CA ALA A 180 -1.36 10.45 13.02
C ALA A 180 -0.72 11.60 12.24
N VAL A 181 0.15 11.30 11.27
CA VAL A 181 0.76 12.32 10.40
C VAL A 181 -0.30 13.07 9.60
N VAL A 182 -1.25 12.34 8.99
CA VAL A 182 -2.34 12.93 8.21
C VAL A 182 -3.23 13.80 9.10
N SER A 183 -3.70 13.30 10.25
CA SER A 183 -4.58 14.05 11.15
C SER A 183 -3.91 15.30 11.72
N HIS A 184 -2.64 15.20 12.11
CA HIS A 184 -1.90 16.36 12.64
C HIS A 184 -1.75 17.45 11.59
N TYR A 185 -1.42 17.09 10.35
CA TYR A 185 -1.37 18.06 9.26
C TYR A 185 -2.74 18.70 9.02
N LEU A 186 -3.80 17.90 8.94
CA LEU A 186 -5.15 18.37 8.65
C LEU A 186 -5.70 19.33 9.71
N HIS A 187 -5.50 19.04 11.00
CA HIS A 187 -5.91 19.94 12.11
C HIS A 187 -5.05 21.21 12.22
N ASN A 188 -3.84 21.19 11.68
CA ASN A 188 -2.92 22.33 11.71
C ASN A 188 -2.84 23.12 10.41
N LYS A 189 -3.57 22.75 9.35
CA LYS A 189 -3.53 23.41 8.04
C LYS A 189 -3.70 24.93 8.17
N GLY A 190 -2.75 25.70 7.65
CA GLY A 190 -2.76 27.17 7.71
C GLY A 190 -2.13 27.79 8.97
N TYR A 191 -1.65 26.98 9.92
CA TYR A 191 -0.87 27.43 11.08
C TYR A 191 0.63 27.16 10.87
N ALA A 192 1.50 27.85 11.61
CA ALA A 192 2.95 27.66 11.50
C ALA A 192 3.42 26.21 11.77
N SER A 193 2.64 25.44 12.53
CA SER A 193 2.86 24.02 12.84
C SER A 193 2.59 23.08 11.66
N ASP A 194 1.96 23.55 10.57
CA ASP A 194 1.64 22.70 9.41
C ASP A 194 2.89 22.19 8.68
N LYS A 195 3.95 23.02 8.64
CA LYS A 195 5.18 22.78 7.86
C LYS A 195 5.85 21.45 8.22
N THR A 196 5.78 21.04 9.48
CA THR A 196 6.44 19.84 9.99
C THR A 196 5.88 18.57 9.35
N TYR A 197 4.57 18.49 9.15
CA TYR A 197 3.91 17.28 8.64
C TYR A 197 3.47 17.40 7.18
N LYS A 198 3.46 18.61 6.62
CA LYS A 198 2.89 18.91 5.31
C LYS A 198 3.38 17.98 4.20
N GLU A 199 4.69 17.88 4.00
CA GLU A 199 5.25 17.08 2.91
C GLU A 199 4.87 15.59 3.08
N LYS A 200 5.07 15.05 4.28
CA LYS A 200 4.79 13.65 4.58
C LYS A 200 3.29 13.32 4.50
N ALA A 201 2.44 14.19 5.04
CA ALA A 201 0.99 14.01 5.04
C ALA A 201 0.40 14.09 3.62
N LEU A 202 0.88 15.02 2.79
CA LEU A 202 0.46 15.10 1.39
C LEU A 202 0.85 13.85 0.62
N GLY A 203 2.09 13.36 0.79
CA GLY A 203 2.54 12.13 0.16
C GLY A 203 1.75 10.90 0.64
N LEU A 204 1.44 10.80 1.94
CA LEU A 204 0.59 9.73 2.47
C LEU A 204 -0.83 9.79 1.91
N MET A 205 -1.41 10.98 1.79
CA MET A 205 -2.72 11.15 1.16
C MET A 205 -2.70 10.78 -0.33
N GLU A 206 -1.62 11.10 -1.04
CA GLU A 206 -1.40 10.65 -2.42
C GLU A 206 -1.32 9.12 -2.50
N ASP A 207 -0.53 8.48 -1.64
CA ASP A 207 -0.40 7.03 -1.59
C ASP A 207 -1.76 6.36 -1.32
N MET A 208 -2.57 6.94 -0.42
CA MET A 208 -3.94 6.49 -0.13
C MET A 208 -4.88 6.69 -1.33
N TYR A 209 -4.79 7.84 -2.00
CA TYR A 209 -5.59 8.18 -3.17
C TYR A 209 -5.29 7.25 -4.35
N LEU A 210 -4.01 7.02 -4.66
CA LEU A 210 -3.57 6.09 -5.70
C LEU A 210 -4.02 4.65 -5.41
N GLY A 211 -4.14 4.29 -4.12
CA GLY A 211 -4.75 3.02 -3.70
C GLY A 211 -6.25 2.92 -4.03
N MET A 212 -6.96 4.05 -4.14
CA MET A 212 -8.41 4.15 -4.35
C MET A 212 -8.81 4.28 -5.83
N GLU A 213 -8.12 5.09 -6.63
CA GLU A 213 -8.45 5.30 -8.05
C GLU A 213 -7.51 4.57 -9.01
N GLU A 214 -8.05 3.64 -9.81
CA GLU A 214 -7.33 3.05 -10.95
C GLU A 214 -7.38 3.95 -12.21
N LYS A 215 -7.75 5.25 -12.12
CA LYS A 215 -7.94 6.08 -13.32
C LYS A 215 -7.46 7.53 -13.19
N LYS A 216 -6.68 7.91 -14.21
CA LYS A 216 -6.21 9.23 -14.65
C LYS A 216 -5.04 9.84 -13.88
N GLY A 217 -3.84 9.59 -14.39
CA GLY A 217 -3.11 10.54 -15.25
C GLY A 217 -2.80 11.97 -14.78
N GLU A 218 -3.24 12.43 -13.62
CA GLU A 218 -2.92 13.76 -13.09
C GLU A 218 -2.17 13.64 -11.76
N LYS A 219 -0.90 14.06 -11.81
CA LYS A 219 0.10 13.96 -10.74
C LYS A 219 0.01 15.05 -9.68
N ASN A 220 -1.16 15.64 -9.44
CA ASN A 220 -1.30 16.70 -8.45
C ASN A 220 -2.62 16.51 -7.71
N VAL A 221 -2.65 15.57 -6.76
CA VAL A 221 -3.73 15.52 -5.78
C VAL A 221 -3.47 16.65 -4.80
N VAL A 222 -4.24 17.73 -4.90
CA VAL A 222 -4.18 18.84 -3.95
C VAL A 222 -4.93 18.36 -2.70
N ALA A 223 -4.52 18.77 -1.49
CA ALA A 223 -5.24 18.43 -0.25
C ALA A 223 -6.76 18.67 -0.32
N GLU A 224 -7.20 19.58 -1.18
CA GLU A 224 -8.60 19.89 -1.45
C GLU A 224 -9.38 18.74 -2.10
N ASP A 225 -8.75 17.90 -2.94
CA ASP A 225 -9.40 16.75 -3.59
C ASP A 225 -9.69 15.62 -2.60
N ALA A 226 -8.77 15.35 -1.67
CA ALA A 226 -8.95 14.34 -0.61
C ALA A 226 -10.05 14.74 0.41
N PHE A 227 -10.21 16.05 0.65
CA PHE A 227 -11.34 16.60 1.40
C PHE A 227 -12.66 16.48 0.62
N GLN A 228 -12.67 16.80 -0.68
CA GLN A 228 -13.85 16.67 -1.55
C GLN A 228 -14.35 15.23 -1.67
N MET A 229 -13.46 14.23 -1.59
CA MET A 229 -13.81 12.81 -1.59
C MET A 229 -14.33 12.28 -0.25
N ASN A 230 -14.50 13.14 0.76
CA ASN A 230 -15.06 12.77 2.06
C ASN A 230 -14.23 11.70 2.82
N LEU A 231 -12.96 11.51 2.44
CA LEU A 231 -12.10 10.43 2.93
C LEU A 231 -11.70 10.60 4.41
N PHE A 232 -11.59 11.85 4.86
CA PHE A 232 -11.17 12.21 6.21
C PHE A 232 -12.27 12.92 7.00
N LYS A 233 -13.54 12.77 6.60
CA LYS A 233 -14.67 13.43 7.28
C LYS A 233 -14.71 13.11 8.79
N GLU A 234 -14.33 11.89 9.16
CA GLU A 234 -14.29 11.44 10.56
C GLU A 234 -13.32 12.23 11.44
N PHE A 235 -12.31 12.89 10.89
CA PHE A 235 -11.43 13.78 11.67
C PHE A 235 -12.12 15.10 12.06
N PHE A 236 -13.24 15.43 11.44
CA PHE A 236 -13.95 16.68 11.65
C PHE A 236 -15.37 16.50 12.19
N ASP A 237 -15.92 15.28 12.12
CA ASP A 237 -17.23 14.92 12.67
C ASP A 237 -17.11 14.41 14.11
N VAL A 238 -16.62 15.29 15.00
CA VAL A 238 -16.25 14.96 16.39
C VAL A 238 -16.78 16.01 17.37
N PRO A 239 -17.03 15.64 18.64
CA PRO A 239 -17.66 16.53 19.61
C PRO A 239 -16.79 17.72 20.04
N PHE A 240 -15.46 17.62 19.97
CA PHE A 240 -14.56 18.62 20.55
C PHE A 240 -13.52 19.13 19.55
N LEU A 241 -13.98 19.83 18.52
CA LEU A 241 -13.11 20.49 17.55
C LEU A 241 -12.24 21.59 18.18
N PRO A 242 -11.05 21.85 17.63
CA PRO A 242 -10.19 22.97 18.06
C PRO A 242 -10.84 24.32 17.74
N LEU A 243 -10.45 25.36 18.50
CA LEU A 243 -10.91 26.73 18.28
C LEU A 243 -10.29 27.33 17.01
N ASP A 244 -11.09 28.04 16.20
CA ASP A 244 -10.61 28.73 15.00
C ASP A 244 -9.57 29.82 15.30
N LYS A 245 -9.74 30.53 16.43
CA LYS A 245 -8.88 31.65 16.84
C LYS A 245 -8.29 31.41 18.24
N PRO A 246 -7.27 30.54 18.35
CA PRO A 246 -6.67 30.25 19.64
C PRO A 246 -5.83 31.43 20.16
N LYS A 247 -5.83 31.61 21.49
CA LYS A 247 -5.00 32.57 22.22
C LYS A 247 -3.54 32.10 22.32
N PHE A 248 -3.34 30.78 22.38
CA PHE A 248 -2.03 30.15 22.46
C PHE A 248 -2.07 28.74 21.86
N THR A 249 -0.90 28.18 21.57
CA THR A 249 -0.76 26.79 21.12
C THR A 249 -0.06 25.96 22.19
N PHE A 250 -0.31 24.65 22.21
CA PHE A 250 0.34 23.73 23.13
C PHE A 250 0.50 22.33 22.51
N ILE A 251 1.36 21.54 23.15
CA ILE A 251 1.65 20.15 22.78
C ILE A 251 1.21 19.24 23.93
N ASP A 252 0.60 18.10 23.61
CA ASP A 252 0.04 17.14 24.56
C ASP A 252 0.76 15.78 24.45
N LEU A 253 1.87 15.61 25.19
CA LEU A 253 2.75 14.43 25.04
C LEU A 253 2.25 13.16 25.75
N PHE A 254 1.29 13.31 26.67
CA PHE A 254 0.65 12.22 27.41
C PHE A 254 -0.86 12.39 27.28
N ALA A 255 -1.31 12.36 26.04
CA ALA A 255 -2.61 12.83 25.65
C ALA A 255 -3.75 12.05 26.34
N GLY A 256 -3.52 10.77 26.65
CA GLY A 256 -4.50 9.91 27.28
C GLY A 256 -5.81 9.93 26.49
N ILE A 257 -6.92 10.21 27.17
CA ILE A 257 -8.23 10.39 26.55
C ILE A 257 -8.58 11.88 26.29
N GLY A 258 -7.65 12.80 26.57
CA GLY A 258 -7.72 14.24 26.25
C GLY A 258 -8.22 15.19 27.34
N GLY A 259 -8.22 14.78 28.60
CA GLY A 259 -8.60 15.66 29.72
C GLY A 259 -7.77 16.95 29.79
N PHE A 260 -6.44 16.85 29.57
CA PHE A 260 -5.54 18.00 29.54
C PHE A 260 -5.83 18.92 28.35
N ARG A 261 -5.99 18.36 27.14
CA ARG A 261 -6.39 19.12 25.96
C ARG A 261 -7.70 19.88 26.18
N MET A 262 -8.70 19.24 26.77
CA MET A 262 -9.98 19.89 27.05
C MET A 262 -9.82 21.11 27.94
N ALA A 263 -9.05 20.98 29.03
CA ALA A 263 -8.77 22.09 29.94
C ALA A 263 -8.06 23.25 29.22
N MET A 264 -7.04 22.95 28.40
CA MET A 264 -6.31 23.97 27.65
C MET A 264 -7.16 24.62 26.57
N GLN A 265 -8.02 23.87 25.86
CA GLN A 265 -8.96 24.41 24.89
C GLN A 265 -9.96 25.37 25.54
N ASN A 266 -10.47 25.05 26.73
CA ASN A 266 -11.36 25.94 27.48
C ASN A 266 -10.69 27.27 27.87
N LEU A 267 -9.35 27.29 28.01
CA LEU A 267 -8.57 28.50 28.24
C LEU A 267 -8.24 29.28 26.95
N GLY A 268 -8.67 28.78 25.79
CA GLY A 268 -8.37 29.36 24.48
C GLY A 268 -7.15 28.76 23.80
N GLY A 269 -6.63 27.63 24.27
CA GLY A 269 -5.50 26.94 23.67
C GLY A 269 -5.89 26.09 22.45
N LYS A 270 -4.95 25.91 21.51
CA LYS A 270 -5.04 24.89 20.45
C LYS A 270 -3.94 23.85 20.61
N CYS A 271 -4.32 22.58 20.62
CA CYS A 271 -3.36 21.49 20.55
C CYS A 271 -2.80 21.44 19.12
N VAL A 272 -1.48 21.47 18.97
CA VAL A 272 -0.82 21.38 17.66
C VAL A 272 -0.11 20.04 17.45
N PHE A 273 0.06 19.26 18.51
CA PHE A 273 0.62 17.92 18.47
C PHE A 273 0.14 17.14 19.70
N SER A 274 -0.29 15.91 19.49
CA SER A 274 -0.57 14.95 20.56
C SER A 274 0.23 13.66 20.38
N SER A 275 0.62 13.07 21.51
CA SER A 275 1.27 11.77 21.59
C SER A 275 0.64 10.93 22.69
N GLU A 276 0.43 9.65 22.39
CA GLU A 276 -0.08 8.65 23.32
C GLU A 276 0.41 7.28 22.83
N TRP A 277 0.78 6.38 23.75
CA TRP A 277 1.29 5.05 23.40
C TRP A 277 0.20 3.98 23.52
N ASN A 278 -0.78 4.19 24.39
CA ASN A 278 -1.86 3.24 24.59
C ASN A 278 -2.90 3.32 23.45
N GLU A 279 -3.09 2.23 22.71
CA GLU A 279 -4.01 2.17 21.56
C GLU A 279 -5.47 2.50 21.94
N GLN A 280 -5.94 2.07 23.11
CA GLN A 280 -7.31 2.38 23.56
C GLN A 280 -7.50 3.86 23.88
N ALA A 281 -6.47 4.49 24.46
CA ALA A 281 -6.46 5.93 24.75
C ALA A 281 -6.40 6.74 23.45
N GLN A 282 -5.49 6.41 22.51
CA GLN A 282 -5.44 7.02 21.18
C GLN A 282 -6.79 6.98 20.47
N ARG A 283 -7.47 5.83 20.51
CA ARG A 283 -8.79 5.66 19.89
C ARG A 283 -9.83 6.57 20.52
N THR A 284 -9.86 6.66 21.85
CA THR A 284 -10.79 7.54 22.55
C THR A 284 -10.50 9.01 22.24
N TYR A 285 -9.21 9.36 22.16
CA TYR A 285 -8.76 10.69 21.77
C TYR A 285 -9.22 11.06 20.36
N MET A 286 -9.05 10.17 19.38
CA MET A 286 -9.54 10.39 18.02
C MET A 286 -11.07 10.58 17.98
N LEU A 287 -11.83 9.77 18.71
CA LEU A 287 -13.30 9.91 18.76
C LEU A 287 -13.75 11.24 19.36
N ASN A 288 -12.95 11.81 20.28
CA ASN A 288 -13.26 13.06 20.96
C ASN A 288 -12.83 14.29 20.13
N TYR A 289 -11.63 14.26 19.56
CA TYR A 289 -10.97 15.44 18.99
C TYR A 289 -10.67 15.32 17.50
N GLY A 290 -10.93 14.17 16.88
CA GLY A 290 -10.69 13.93 15.46
C GLY A 290 -9.23 13.83 15.08
N GLU A 291 -8.34 13.74 16.07
CA GLU A 291 -6.89 13.68 15.91
C GLU A 291 -6.38 12.33 16.41
N VAL A 292 -5.50 11.67 15.66
CA VAL A 292 -4.85 10.43 16.07
C VAL A 292 -3.52 10.78 16.74
N PRO A 293 -3.34 10.58 18.05
CA PRO A 293 -2.08 10.87 18.71
C PRO A 293 -0.95 9.99 18.16
N SER A 294 0.24 10.57 18.00
CA SER A 294 1.42 9.82 17.58
C SER A 294 1.88 8.84 18.67
N CYS A 295 2.33 7.65 18.30
CA CYS A 295 3.10 6.79 19.20
C CYS A 295 4.59 7.10 19.03
N LEU A 296 5.20 7.76 20.02
CA LEU A 296 6.63 8.09 20.01
C LEU A 296 7.52 7.02 20.65
N LEU A 297 6.93 6.00 21.25
CA LEU A 297 7.66 4.89 21.86
C LEU A 297 7.74 3.72 20.87
N PRO A 298 8.92 3.07 20.72
CA PRO A 298 9.02 1.86 19.93
C PRO A 298 8.20 0.75 20.61
N CYS A 299 7.27 0.16 19.86
CA CYS A 299 6.50 -1.01 20.26
C CYS A 299 7.30 -2.30 20.09
#